data_AF-A0A934ETW9-F1
#
_entry.id   AF-A0A934ETW9-F1
#
_cell.length_a   1.000
_cell.length_b   1.000
_cell.length_c   1.000
_cell.angle_alpha   90.00
_cell.angle_beta   90.00
_cell.angle_gamma   90.00
#
_symmetry.space_group_name_H-M   'P 1'
#
loop_
_entity.id
_entity.type
_entity.pdbx_description
1 polymer ?
#
loop_
_entity_poly.entity_id
_entity_poly.type
_entity_poly.pdbx_seq_one_letter_code
_entity_poly.pdbx_strand_id
1 'polypeptide(L)'
;MARHLRVWLALLLLAPLASAKPEEERREVQRHGYVFEKWVRDTFFGGYTLLDYTQKWDIPKEVNKLHGGLPCNMKAIKYGSSVDMGDALRQFQVDEPFILIIAFWQQESGQKRIVNILAPTVTPALYRKLWAPITLEDLKRLDAVVKDRHLSYREARAAAQKIKSAPPFTRAIITVNPKIDEKGQRRLQCSLSFKKFFEHLAPQADPKPQREPRLFGVSAPGPFLSAPRSFSNQ
;
A
#
# COMPACT_ATOMS: atom_id res chain seq x y z
N MET A 1 -26.40 62.26 -24.52
CA MET A 1 -27.46 61.27 -24.20
C MET A 1 -26.84 59.88 -24.19
N ALA A 2 -27.14 59.12 -23.14
CA ALA A 2 -27.03 57.67 -22.93
C ALA A 2 -25.69 56.94 -23.17
N ARG A 3 -25.03 56.61 -22.05
CA ARG A 3 -24.09 55.50 -21.87
C ARG A 3 -24.82 54.16 -22.09
N HIS A 4 -24.26 53.24 -22.87
CA HIS A 4 -24.73 51.85 -22.91
C HIS A 4 -23.84 50.91 -22.09
N LEU A 5 -24.55 50.02 -21.40
CA LEU A 5 -24.18 49.25 -20.23
C LEU A 5 -23.66 47.86 -20.64
N ARG A 6 -22.76 47.32 -19.82
CA ARG A 6 -22.14 45.99 -19.89
C ARG A 6 -23.16 44.85 -19.89
N VAL A 7 -22.89 43.77 -20.62
CA VAL A 7 -23.24 42.39 -20.21
C VAL A 7 -22.09 41.46 -20.57
N TRP A 8 -21.36 40.99 -19.56
CA TRP A 8 -20.42 39.87 -19.68
C TRP A 8 -21.21 38.58 -19.42
N LEU A 9 -21.27 37.69 -20.41
CA LEU A 9 -21.82 36.35 -20.23
C LEU A 9 -20.74 35.45 -19.62
N ALA A 10 -20.83 35.15 -18.33
CA ALA A 10 -20.01 34.14 -17.68
C ALA A 10 -20.61 32.75 -17.97
N LEU A 11 -19.99 31.99 -18.86
CA LEU A 11 -20.28 30.57 -19.07
C LEU A 11 -19.71 29.77 -17.89
N LEU A 12 -20.59 29.35 -16.97
CA LEU A 12 -20.29 28.39 -15.93
C LEU A 12 -20.12 26.99 -16.55
N LEU A 13 -18.88 26.56 -16.69
CA LEU A 13 -18.52 25.17 -16.98
C LEU A 13 -18.78 24.31 -15.73
N LEU A 14 -19.93 23.62 -15.70
CA LEU A 14 -20.20 22.53 -14.77
C LEU A 14 -19.35 21.32 -15.18
N ALA A 15 -18.17 21.19 -14.58
CA ALA A 15 -17.39 19.95 -14.65
C ALA A 15 -18.13 18.84 -13.88
N PRO A 16 -18.23 17.62 -14.42
CA PRO A 16 -18.80 16.50 -13.68
C PRO A 16 -17.85 16.14 -12.54
N LEU A 17 -18.27 16.42 -11.30
CA LEU A 17 -17.67 15.88 -10.10
C LEU A 17 -17.76 14.35 -10.16
N ALA A 18 -16.65 13.71 -10.51
CA ALA A 18 -16.50 12.28 -10.31
C ALA A 18 -16.79 11.98 -8.83
N SER A 19 -17.92 11.33 -8.57
CA SER A 19 -18.36 11.02 -7.21
C SER A 19 -17.36 10.05 -6.56
N ALA A 20 -16.42 10.62 -5.82
CA ALA A 20 -15.57 9.85 -4.93
C ALA A 20 -16.48 9.30 -3.82
N LYS A 21 -16.38 7.99 -3.55
CA LYS A 21 -17.14 7.35 -2.45
C LYS A 21 -17.06 8.17 -1.17
N PRO A 22 -18.14 8.28 -0.36
CA PRO A 22 -18.14 9.05 0.88
C PRO A 22 -16.96 8.69 1.78
N GLU A 23 -16.41 9.68 2.49
CA GLU A 23 -15.24 9.51 3.35
C GLU A 23 -15.45 8.43 4.43
N GLU A 24 -16.68 8.28 4.93
CA GLU A 24 -17.08 7.25 5.89
C GLU A 24 -16.93 5.83 5.33
N GLU A 25 -17.28 5.60 4.06
CA GLU A 25 -17.14 4.29 3.42
C GLU A 25 -15.65 3.95 3.18
N ARG A 26 -14.82 4.97 2.89
CA ARG A 26 -13.35 4.79 2.83
C ARG A 26 -12.75 4.49 4.20
N ARG A 27 -13.24 5.16 5.26
CA ARG A 27 -12.87 4.89 6.66
C ARG A 27 -13.23 3.48 7.07
N GLU A 28 -14.39 2.96 6.66
CA GLU A 28 -14.83 1.62 7.03
C GLU A 28 -14.00 0.52 6.34
N VAL A 29 -13.73 0.64 5.03
CA VAL A 29 -12.94 -0.34 4.27
C VAL A 29 -11.49 -0.46 4.78
N GLN A 30 -10.94 0.58 5.40
CA GLN A 30 -9.58 0.62 5.92
C GLN A 30 -9.47 0.59 7.46
N ARG A 31 -10.61 0.55 8.18
CA ARG A 31 -10.66 0.65 9.65
C ARG A 31 -9.74 -0.36 10.36
N HIS A 32 -9.75 -1.61 9.94
CA HIS A 32 -8.91 -2.66 10.51
C HIS A 32 -7.40 -2.38 10.39
N GLY A 33 -6.95 -1.81 9.26
CA GLY A 33 -5.55 -1.38 9.10
C GLY A 33 -5.21 -0.26 10.08
N TYR A 34 -6.11 0.73 10.18
CA TYR A 34 -5.96 1.83 11.12
C TYR A 34 -5.94 1.37 12.59
N VAL A 35 -6.81 0.42 12.97
CA VAL A 35 -6.83 -0.10 14.36
C VAL A 35 -5.54 -0.85 14.68
N PHE A 36 -5.04 -1.67 13.74
CA PHE A 36 -3.76 -2.34 13.90
C PHE A 36 -2.61 -1.32 14.03
N GLU A 37 -2.51 -0.36 13.11
CA GLU A 37 -1.49 0.69 13.15
C GLU A 37 -1.55 1.48 14.45
N LYS A 38 -2.75 1.86 14.91
CA LYS A 38 -2.92 2.57 16.18
C LYS A 38 -2.42 1.72 17.35
N TRP A 39 -2.81 0.44 17.42
CA TRP A 39 -2.32 -0.46 18.46
C TRP A 39 -0.79 -0.54 18.47
N VAL A 40 -0.16 -0.69 17.30
CA VAL A 40 1.30 -0.73 17.20
C VAL A 40 1.93 0.58 17.72
N ARG A 41 1.38 1.74 17.32
CA ARG A 41 1.89 3.05 17.76
C ARG A 41 1.74 3.27 19.25
N ASP A 42 0.55 3.00 19.80
CA ASP A 42 0.26 3.15 21.22
C ASP A 42 1.14 2.23 22.08
N THR A 43 1.31 0.97 21.65
CA THR A 43 1.97 -0.06 22.46
C THR A 43 3.48 0.04 22.44
N PHE A 44 4.08 0.33 21.27
CA PHE A 44 5.53 0.22 21.08
C PHE A 44 6.24 1.54 20.79
N PHE A 45 5.50 2.59 20.40
CA PHE A 45 6.06 3.83 19.88
C PHE A 45 5.49 5.07 20.57
N GLY A 46 5.08 4.93 21.84
CA GLY A 46 4.67 6.05 22.68
C GLY A 46 3.44 6.81 22.18
N GLY A 47 2.55 6.15 21.43
CA GLY A 47 1.38 6.81 20.84
C GLY A 47 1.71 7.77 19.70
N TYR A 48 2.84 7.56 19.01
CA TYR A 48 3.25 8.41 17.88
C TYR A 48 2.10 8.68 16.91
N THR A 49 2.00 9.93 16.47
CA THR A 49 1.03 10.38 15.47
C THR A 49 1.79 10.82 14.23
N LEU A 50 1.32 10.37 13.06
CA LEU A 50 1.93 10.71 11.77
C LEU A 50 1.92 12.23 11.58
N LEU A 51 3.07 12.80 11.19
CA LEU A 51 3.17 14.23 10.91
C LEU A 51 2.54 14.58 9.56
N ASP A 52 2.72 13.70 8.58
CA ASP A 52 2.14 13.81 7.25
C ASP A 52 1.78 12.41 6.73
N TYR A 53 0.65 12.29 6.03
CA TYR A 53 0.27 11.06 5.33
C TYR A 53 1.23 10.70 4.19
N THR A 54 2.06 11.64 3.71
CA THR A 54 3.04 11.38 2.64
C THR A 54 4.41 10.93 3.15
N GLN A 55 4.65 10.96 4.47
CA GLN A 55 5.96 10.66 5.05
C GLN A 55 6.48 9.28 4.64
N LYS A 56 7.81 9.11 4.61
CA LYS A 56 8.46 7.91 4.08
C LYS A 56 8.16 6.65 4.91
N TRP A 57 8.09 6.81 6.22
CA TRP A 57 8.00 5.72 7.18
C TRP A 57 6.82 5.92 8.12
N ASP A 58 6.09 4.85 8.44
CA ASP A 58 4.99 4.96 9.40
C ASP A 58 5.51 5.26 10.81
N ILE A 59 6.73 4.79 11.12
CA ILE A 59 7.50 5.15 12.32
C ILE A 59 8.90 5.57 11.90
N PRO A 60 9.29 6.84 12.06
CA PRO A 60 10.66 7.29 11.85
C PRO A 60 11.65 6.63 12.83
N LYS A 61 12.92 6.52 12.45
CA LYS A 61 13.96 5.90 13.29
C LYS A 61 14.15 6.61 14.62
N GLU A 62 13.92 7.92 14.67
CA GLU A 62 14.03 8.77 15.85
C GLU A 62 12.97 8.42 16.92
N VAL A 63 11.86 7.83 16.48
CA VAL A 63 10.76 7.39 17.34
C VAL A 63 11.01 5.96 17.85
N ASN A 64 11.59 5.08 17.02
CA ASN A 64 11.84 3.68 17.38
C ASN A 64 13.08 3.52 18.28
N LYS A 65 12.94 3.86 19.57
CA LYS A 65 14.05 3.77 20.53
C LYS A 65 14.29 2.36 21.09
N LEU A 66 13.28 1.50 21.09
CA LEU A 66 13.29 0.22 21.82
C LEU A 66 13.38 -1.00 20.92
N HIS A 67 13.19 -0.86 19.61
CA HIS A 67 13.15 -1.97 18.66
C HIS A 67 14.18 -1.74 17.54
N GLY A 68 15.44 -1.52 17.91
CA GLY A 68 16.58 -1.51 17.00
C GLY A 68 16.94 -0.17 16.36
N GLY A 69 16.24 0.94 16.67
CA GLY A 69 16.61 2.25 16.10
C GLY A 69 16.39 2.36 14.59
N LEU A 70 15.54 1.51 14.02
CA LEU A 70 15.25 1.45 12.60
C LEU A 70 13.89 2.08 12.29
N PRO A 71 13.72 2.71 11.12
CA PRO A 71 12.39 3.11 10.69
C PRO A 71 11.49 1.89 10.46
N CYS A 72 10.17 2.06 10.64
CA CYS A 72 9.20 0.98 10.44
C CYS A 72 8.19 1.32 9.34
N ASN A 73 7.79 0.29 8.60
CA ASN A 73 6.61 0.30 7.76
C ASN A 73 5.62 -0.75 8.26
N MET A 74 4.34 -0.39 8.35
CA MET A 74 3.27 -1.21 8.90
C MET A 74 2.29 -1.62 7.81
N LYS A 75 1.81 -2.86 7.87
CA LYS A 75 0.78 -3.39 6.96
C LYS A 75 -0.17 -4.31 7.71
N ALA A 76 -1.46 -4.20 7.38
CA ALA A 76 -2.48 -5.19 7.76
C ALA A 76 -3.06 -5.83 6.49
N ILE A 77 -2.73 -7.10 6.25
CA ILE A 77 -2.98 -7.80 4.99
C ILE A 77 -3.90 -9.01 5.22
N LYS A 78 -4.75 -9.34 4.25
CA LYS A 78 -5.56 -10.57 4.35
C LYS A 78 -4.62 -11.79 4.34
N TYR A 79 -4.86 -12.74 5.23
CA TYR A 79 -4.10 -13.97 5.28
C TYR A 79 -4.15 -14.70 3.93
N GLY A 80 -2.97 -15.10 3.43
CA GLY A 80 -2.79 -15.75 2.13
C GLY A 80 -2.79 -14.82 0.91
N SER A 81 -3.07 -13.52 1.06
CA SER A 81 -2.97 -12.56 -0.05
C SER A 81 -1.57 -11.96 -0.17
N SER A 82 -1.28 -11.37 -1.34
CA SER A 82 -0.06 -10.58 -1.55
C SER A 82 0.03 -9.41 -0.57
N VAL A 83 1.26 -9.10 -0.15
CA VAL A 83 1.62 -7.94 0.66
C VAL A 83 1.79 -6.73 -0.26
N ASP A 84 0.87 -5.78 -0.19
CA ASP A 84 0.94 -4.53 -0.95
C ASP A 84 2.01 -3.60 -0.36
N MET A 85 3.06 -3.28 -1.11
CA MET A 85 4.21 -2.51 -0.62
C MET A 85 4.06 -0.99 -0.87
N GLY A 86 3.17 -0.58 -1.77
CA GLY A 86 2.90 0.82 -2.08
C GLY A 86 3.45 1.22 -3.44
N ASP A 87 3.84 2.49 -3.59
CA ASP A 87 4.39 3.05 -4.85
C ASP A 87 5.71 2.37 -5.24
N ALA A 88 5.81 1.89 -6.48
CA ALA A 88 6.96 1.10 -6.92
C ALA A 88 8.27 1.90 -6.98
N LEU A 89 8.23 3.17 -7.42
CA LEU A 89 9.44 3.99 -7.52
C LEU A 89 9.97 4.34 -6.13
N ARG A 90 9.09 4.74 -5.21
CA ARG A 90 9.47 5.03 -3.81
C ARG A 90 10.07 3.80 -3.14
N GLN A 91 9.46 2.63 -3.34
CA GLN A 91 9.96 1.39 -2.75
C GLN A 91 11.29 0.93 -3.37
N PHE A 92 11.47 1.07 -4.69
CA PHE A 92 12.75 0.75 -5.34
C PHE A 92 13.92 1.57 -4.79
N GLN A 93 13.66 2.81 -4.38
CA GLN A 93 14.67 3.75 -3.87
C GLN A 93 15.00 3.58 -2.39
N VAL A 94 14.38 2.63 -1.68
CA VAL A 94 14.74 2.37 -0.27
C VAL A 94 16.16 1.82 -0.19
N ASP A 95 17.02 2.58 0.48
CA ASP A 95 18.46 2.35 0.59
C ASP A 95 18.96 2.24 2.04
N GLU A 96 18.06 2.35 3.02
CA GLU A 96 18.33 2.17 4.45
C GLU A 96 17.64 0.91 5.01
N PRO A 97 18.20 0.26 6.05
CA PRO A 97 17.52 -0.85 6.72
C PRO A 97 16.24 -0.36 7.41
N PHE A 98 15.22 -1.20 7.44
CA PHE A 98 13.94 -0.89 8.07
C PHE A 98 13.27 -2.14 8.64
N ILE A 99 12.29 -1.95 9.53
CA ILE A 99 11.44 -3.03 10.05
C ILE A 99 10.12 -3.03 9.29
N LEU A 100 9.77 -4.17 8.73
CA LEU A 100 8.48 -4.36 8.06
C LEU A 100 7.52 -5.08 9.01
N ILE A 101 6.69 -4.32 9.73
CA ILE A 101 5.69 -4.85 10.66
C ILE A 101 4.44 -5.25 9.87
N ILE A 102 4.16 -6.55 9.77
CA ILE A 102 3.01 -7.07 9.02
C ILE A 102 2.13 -7.89 9.94
N ALA A 103 0.85 -7.54 9.99
CA ALA A 103 -0.21 -8.41 10.49
C ALA A 103 -0.98 -9.05 9.33
N PHE A 104 -1.20 -10.35 9.42
CA PHE A 104 -2.13 -11.08 8.57
C PHE A 104 -3.45 -11.30 9.30
N TRP A 105 -4.58 -10.99 8.67
CA TRP A 105 -5.91 -11.15 9.24
C TRP A 105 -6.80 -12.12 8.47
N GLN A 106 -7.72 -12.78 9.16
CA GLN A 106 -8.82 -13.57 8.58
C GLN A 106 -10.16 -12.91 8.88
N GLN A 107 -11.12 -13.04 7.97
CA GLN A 107 -12.49 -12.61 8.19
C GLN A 107 -13.27 -13.76 8.83
N GLU A 108 -13.84 -13.52 10.00
CA GLU A 108 -14.65 -14.47 10.78
C GLU A 108 -15.95 -13.75 11.18
N SER A 109 -17.09 -14.14 10.61
CA SER A 109 -18.43 -13.66 11.01
C SER A 109 -18.56 -12.14 11.23
N GLY A 110 -18.10 -11.32 10.26
CA GLY A 110 -18.17 -9.85 10.36
C GLY A 110 -17.06 -9.19 11.21
N GLN A 111 -16.10 -9.99 11.69
CA GLN A 111 -14.90 -9.51 12.37
C GLN A 111 -13.66 -9.88 11.59
N LYS A 112 -12.59 -9.12 11.81
CA LYS A 112 -11.25 -9.43 11.34
C LYS A 112 -10.37 -9.77 12.52
N ARG A 113 -9.91 -11.00 12.56
CA ARG A 113 -8.98 -11.48 13.58
C ARG A 113 -7.57 -11.47 12.99
N ILE A 114 -6.62 -10.88 13.71
CA ILE A 114 -5.21 -11.06 13.37
C ILE A 114 -4.84 -12.51 13.68
N VAL A 115 -4.20 -13.17 12.72
CA VAL A 115 -3.83 -14.59 12.81
C VAL A 115 -2.34 -14.82 12.66
N ASN A 116 -1.55 -13.83 12.27
CA ASN A 116 -0.09 -13.93 12.26
C ASN A 116 0.48 -12.51 12.29
N ILE A 117 1.55 -12.26 13.05
CA ILE A 117 2.26 -10.97 13.05
C ILE A 117 3.75 -11.21 12.99
N LEU A 118 4.44 -10.45 12.15
CA LEU A 118 5.87 -10.52 11.95
C LEU A 118 6.46 -9.11 11.86
N ALA A 119 7.72 -8.99 12.24
CA ALA A 119 8.48 -7.75 12.14
C ALA A 119 9.92 -8.02 11.65
N PRO A 120 10.11 -8.62 10.45
CA PRO A 120 11.44 -8.83 9.91
C PRO A 120 12.18 -7.49 9.72
N THR A 121 13.46 -7.50 10.03
CA THR A 121 14.39 -6.44 9.60
C THR A 121 14.78 -6.69 8.16
N VAL A 122 14.54 -5.71 7.30
CA VAL A 122 14.85 -5.76 5.87
C VAL A 122 16.09 -4.91 5.62
N THR A 123 17.15 -5.54 5.12
CA THR A 123 18.37 -4.82 4.72
C THR A 123 18.27 -4.32 3.28
N PRO A 124 18.99 -3.24 2.90
CA PRO A 124 19.00 -2.77 1.53
C PRO A 124 19.46 -3.83 0.52
N ALA A 125 20.42 -4.66 0.90
CA ALA A 125 20.92 -5.75 0.06
C ALA A 125 19.83 -6.82 -0.19
N LEU A 126 19.09 -7.21 0.85
CA LEU A 126 17.95 -8.12 0.69
C LEU A 126 16.85 -7.47 -0.16
N TYR A 127 16.55 -6.20 0.08
CA TYR A 127 15.48 -5.52 -0.63
C TYR A 127 15.78 -5.38 -2.13
N ARG A 128 17.02 -5.03 -2.50
CA ARG A 128 17.48 -5.00 -3.91
C ARG A 128 17.35 -6.36 -4.60
N LYS A 129 17.59 -7.47 -3.90
CA LYS A 129 17.41 -8.82 -4.48
C LYS A 129 15.95 -9.08 -4.89
N LEU A 130 14.98 -8.49 -4.20
CA LEU A 130 13.57 -8.65 -4.58
C LEU A 130 13.24 -7.98 -5.92
N TRP A 131 13.94 -6.89 -6.22
CA TRP A 131 13.74 -6.11 -7.45
C TRP A 131 14.50 -6.65 -8.64
N ALA A 132 15.67 -7.27 -8.43
CA ALA A 132 16.49 -7.77 -9.53
C ALA A 132 15.68 -8.74 -10.44
N PRO A 133 15.76 -8.60 -11.79
CA PRO A 133 16.68 -7.75 -12.54
C PRO A 133 16.11 -6.38 -12.98
N ILE A 134 15.03 -5.90 -12.37
CA ILE A 134 14.44 -4.59 -12.70
C ILE A 134 15.41 -3.46 -12.36
N THR A 135 15.60 -2.51 -13.28
CA THR A 135 16.36 -1.27 -13.05
C THR A 135 15.43 -0.09 -12.75
N LEU A 136 15.99 1.02 -12.27
CA LEU A 136 15.23 2.27 -12.10
C LEU A 136 14.68 2.79 -13.44
N GLU A 137 15.41 2.60 -14.54
CA GLU A 137 14.98 3.02 -15.87
C GLU A 137 13.78 2.20 -16.35
N ASP A 138 13.78 0.89 -16.11
CA ASP A 138 12.63 0.02 -16.41
C ASP A 138 11.37 0.51 -15.69
N LEU A 139 11.48 0.83 -14.40
CA LEU A 139 10.36 1.36 -13.62
C LEU A 139 9.90 2.72 -14.12
N LYS A 140 10.82 3.64 -14.43
CA LYS A 140 10.47 4.96 -14.98
C LYS A 140 9.75 4.85 -16.32
N ARG A 141 10.19 3.95 -17.20
CA ARG A 141 9.54 3.68 -18.48
C ARG A 141 8.11 3.16 -18.30
N LEU A 142 7.92 2.20 -17.40
CA LEU A 142 6.58 1.70 -17.09
C LEU A 142 5.71 2.79 -16.44
N ASP A 143 6.24 3.53 -15.47
CA ASP A 143 5.51 4.60 -14.78
C ASP A 143 5.10 5.73 -15.71
N ALA A 144 5.93 6.09 -16.69
CA ALA A 144 5.58 7.05 -17.74
C ALA A 144 4.36 6.60 -18.54
N VAL A 145 4.32 5.35 -18.98
CA VAL A 145 3.16 4.76 -19.68
C VAL A 145 1.93 4.71 -18.76
N VAL A 146 2.13 4.37 -17.49
CA VAL A 146 1.04 4.35 -16.49
C VAL A 146 0.50 5.75 -16.22
N LYS A 147 1.29 6.82 -16.35
CA LYS A 147 0.89 8.20 -16.07
C LYS A 147 0.51 9.00 -17.31
N ASP A 148 0.71 8.45 -18.50
CA ASP A 148 0.36 9.10 -19.75
C ASP A 148 -1.15 9.40 -19.82
N ARG A 149 -1.48 10.70 -19.94
CA ARG A 149 -2.85 11.21 -20.01
C ARG A 149 -3.31 11.44 -21.45
N HIS A 150 -2.42 11.33 -22.43
CA HIS A 150 -2.79 11.33 -23.84
C HIS A 150 -3.42 10.00 -24.27
N LEU A 151 -3.14 8.91 -23.53
CA LEU A 151 -3.78 7.62 -23.71
C LEU A 151 -5.10 7.52 -22.94
N SER A 152 -6.11 6.88 -23.54
CA SER A 152 -7.27 6.40 -22.81
C SER A 152 -6.86 5.39 -21.73
N TYR A 153 -7.70 5.17 -20.72
CA TYR A 153 -7.38 4.21 -19.66
C TYR A 153 -7.19 2.78 -20.19
N ARG A 154 -7.90 2.41 -21.27
CA ARG A 154 -7.80 1.08 -21.89
C ARG A 154 -6.48 0.92 -22.62
N GLU A 155 -6.07 1.93 -23.38
CA GLU A 155 -4.78 1.95 -24.08
C GLU A 155 -3.61 1.93 -23.09
N ALA A 156 -3.64 2.80 -22.08
CA ALA A 156 -2.62 2.82 -21.03
C ALA A 156 -2.52 1.48 -20.30
N ARG A 157 -3.66 0.85 -20.01
CA ARG A 157 -3.70 -0.48 -19.37
C ARG A 157 -3.12 -1.57 -20.26
N ALA A 158 -3.45 -1.58 -21.55
CA ALA A 158 -2.91 -2.55 -22.51
C ALA A 158 -1.39 -2.36 -22.69
N ALA A 159 -0.92 -1.11 -22.84
CA ALA A 159 0.49 -0.80 -22.96
C ALA A 159 1.29 -1.18 -21.70
N ALA A 160 0.78 -0.82 -20.51
CA ALA A 160 1.40 -1.20 -19.24
C ALA A 160 1.42 -2.73 -19.05
N GLN A 161 0.34 -3.43 -19.44
CA GLN A 161 0.29 -4.89 -19.40
C GLN A 161 1.33 -5.53 -20.32
N LYS A 162 1.50 -4.99 -21.54
CA LYS A 162 2.53 -5.47 -22.48
C LYS A 162 3.93 -5.35 -21.88
N ILE A 163 4.25 -4.21 -21.27
CA ILE A 163 5.56 -3.98 -20.64
C ILE A 163 5.78 -4.91 -19.45
N LYS A 164 4.81 -4.99 -18.52
CA LYS A 164 4.98 -5.80 -17.29
C LYS A 164 5.01 -7.31 -17.54
N SER A 165 4.51 -7.76 -18.70
CA SER A 165 4.48 -9.19 -19.08
C SER A 165 5.76 -9.65 -19.79
N ALA A 166 6.79 -8.80 -19.85
CA ALA A 166 8.10 -9.12 -20.43
C ALA A 166 9.23 -8.96 -19.39
N PRO A 167 10.41 -9.57 -19.61
CA PRO A 167 11.60 -9.27 -18.83
C PRO A 167 11.93 -7.76 -18.87
N PRO A 168 12.47 -7.19 -17.77
CA PRO A 168 12.88 -7.87 -16.54
C PRO A 168 11.73 -8.18 -15.57
N PHE A 169 10.53 -7.62 -15.77
CA PHE A 169 9.42 -7.69 -14.80
C PHE A 169 8.95 -9.12 -14.50
N THR A 170 8.94 -10.01 -15.49
CA THR A 170 8.56 -11.42 -15.29
C THR A 170 9.61 -12.27 -14.56
N ARG A 171 10.82 -11.73 -14.36
CA ARG A 171 11.93 -12.41 -13.69
C ARG A 171 12.15 -11.92 -12.26
N ALA A 172 11.60 -10.78 -11.89
CA ALA A 172 11.73 -10.24 -10.55
C ALA A 172 10.87 -10.99 -9.53
N ILE A 173 11.27 -10.91 -8.26
CA ILE A 173 10.51 -11.49 -7.14
C ILE A 173 9.33 -10.57 -6.77
N ILE A 174 9.56 -9.26 -6.77
CA ILE A 174 8.52 -8.24 -6.64
C ILE A 174 7.66 -8.23 -7.90
N THR A 175 6.34 -8.09 -7.70
CA THR A 175 5.39 -7.84 -8.78
C THR A 175 5.07 -6.35 -8.84
N VAL A 176 5.11 -5.77 -10.05
CA VAL A 176 4.60 -4.41 -10.31
C VAL A 176 3.13 -4.46 -10.72
N ASN A 177 2.33 -3.56 -10.14
CA ASN A 177 0.88 -3.51 -10.23
C ASN A 177 0.42 -2.12 -10.73
N PRO A 178 0.38 -1.91 -12.06
CA PRO A 178 -0.27 -0.73 -12.63
C PRO A 178 -1.74 -0.65 -12.19
N LYS A 179 -2.11 0.44 -11.50
CA LYS A 179 -3.48 0.78 -11.14
C LYS A 179 -3.99 1.87 -12.07
N ILE A 180 -4.78 1.43 -13.04
CA ILE A 180 -5.33 2.24 -14.13
C ILE A 180 -6.83 1.96 -14.22
N ASP A 181 -7.65 2.97 -13.99
CA ASP A 181 -9.11 2.88 -14.09
C ASP A 181 -9.72 4.02 -14.91
N GLU A 182 -11.02 3.89 -15.19
CA GLU A 182 -11.83 4.89 -15.88
C GLU A 182 -12.07 6.16 -15.07
N LYS A 183 -11.94 6.09 -13.74
CA LYS A 183 -12.12 7.20 -12.80
C LYS A 183 -10.88 8.09 -12.68
N GLY A 184 -9.86 7.83 -13.51
CA GLY A 184 -8.66 8.64 -13.62
C GLY A 184 -7.49 8.18 -12.73
N GLN A 185 -7.59 7.04 -12.04
CA GLN A 185 -6.47 6.47 -11.31
C GLN A 185 -5.33 6.12 -12.29
N ARG A 186 -4.11 6.55 -11.95
CA ARG A 186 -2.85 6.30 -12.68
C ARG A 186 -1.71 6.19 -11.67
N ARG A 187 -1.44 4.99 -11.16
CA ARG A 187 -0.39 4.75 -10.15
C ARG A 187 0.33 3.44 -10.42
N LEU A 188 1.66 3.43 -10.30
CA LEU A 188 2.44 2.20 -10.36
C LEU A 188 2.71 1.71 -8.93
N GLN A 189 2.03 0.63 -8.53
CA GLN A 189 2.26 0.01 -7.21
C GLN A 189 3.12 -1.25 -7.32
N CYS A 190 3.53 -1.80 -6.19
CA CYS A 190 4.23 -3.09 -6.13
C CYS A 190 3.71 -3.96 -4.98
N SER A 191 3.90 -5.27 -5.10
CA SER A 191 3.54 -6.24 -4.08
C SER A 191 4.49 -7.43 -4.06
N LEU A 192 4.49 -8.15 -2.95
CA LEU A 192 5.19 -9.42 -2.77
C LEU A 192 4.15 -10.50 -2.45
N SER A 193 4.19 -11.64 -3.13
CA SER A 193 3.21 -12.71 -2.84
C SER A 193 3.40 -13.26 -1.43
N PHE A 194 2.33 -13.78 -0.82
CA PHE A 194 2.39 -14.37 0.53
C PHE A 194 3.53 -15.41 0.65
N LYS A 195 3.62 -16.31 -0.33
CA LYS A 195 4.69 -17.32 -0.40
C LYS A 195 6.08 -16.67 -0.44
N LYS A 196 6.28 -15.69 -1.32
CA LYS A 196 7.57 -15.01 -1.50
C LYS A 196 7.96 -14.16 -0.30
N PHE A 197 6.99 -13.64 0.44
CA PHE A 197 7.25 -12.95 1.70
C PHE A 197 7.93 -13.88 2.72
N PHE A 198 7.37 -15.07 2.96
CA PHE A 198 7.99 -16.04 3.86
C PHE A 198 9.29 -16.60 3.29
N GLU A 199 9.40 -16.86 1.99
CA GLU A 199 10.64 -17.36 1.39
C GLU A 199 11.82 -16.38 1.51
N HIS A 200 11.58 -15.07 1.38
CA HIS A 200 12.67 -14.09 1.25
C HIS A 200 12.80 -13.13 2.44
N LEU A 201 11.70 -12.72 3.07
CA LEU A 201 11.72 -11.73 4.16
C LEU A 201 11.57 -12.35 5.55
N ALA A 202 10.94 -13.52 5.65
CA ALA A 202 10.73 -14.20 6.93
C ALA A 202 10.95 -15.74 6.85
N PRO A 203 12.12 -16.22 6.36
CA PRO A 203 12.34 -17.64 6.07
C PRO A 203 12.30 -18.57 7.29
N GLN A 204 12.48 -18.01 8.49
CA GLN A 204 12.44 -18.76 9.75
C GLN A 204 11.09 -18.65 10.47
N ALA A 205 10.13 -17.92 9.90
CA ALA A 205 8.82 -17.74 10.50
C ALA A 205 7.85 -18.84 10.05
N ASP A 206 6.96 -19.27 10.94
CA ASP A 206 5.84 -20.14 10.59
C ASP A 206 4.75 -19.31 9.86
N PRO A 207 4.40 -19.64 8.60
CA PRO A 207 3.36 -18.94 7.88
C PRO A 207 1.95 -19.25 8.37
N LYS A 208 1.75 -20.27 9.22
CA LYS A 208 0.41 -20.70 9.64
C LYS A 208 -0.28 -19.68 10.54
N PRO A 209 -1.62 -19.72 10.62
CA PRO A 209 -2.37 -18.99 11.64
C PRO A 209 -1.91 -19.41 13.05
N GLN A 210 -1.63 -18.42 13.88
CA GLN A 210 -1.30 -18.53 15.28
C GLN A 210 -2.56 -18.23 16.11
N ARG A 211 -2.73 -18.96 17.21
CA ARG A 211 -3.83 -18.73 18.16
C ARG A 211 -3.67 -17.40 18.89
N GLU A 212 -2.44 -17.07 19.26
CA GLU A 212 -2.07 -15.82 19.92
C GLU A 212 -0.90 -15.16 19.18
N PRO A 213 -1.17 -14.45 18.07
CA PRO A 213 -0.13 -13.71 17.37
C PRO A 213 0.46 -12.64 18.27
N ARG A 214 1.79 -12.50 18.28
CA ARG A 214 2.50 -11.55 19.13
C ARG A 214 3.42 -10.66 18.31
N LEU A 215 3.49 -9.38 18.66
CA LEU A 215 4.50 -8.44 18.19
C LEU A 215 5.36 -8.04 19.38
N PHE A 216 6.68 -8.23 19.27
CA PHE A 216 7.63 -7.90 20.34
C PHE A 216 7.21 -8.43 21.74
N GLY A 217 6.67 -9.65 21.78
CA GLY A 217 6.22 -10.32 23.00
C GLY A 217 4.78 -10.02 23.44
N VAL A 218 4.17 -8.94 22.94
CA VAL A 218 2.80 -8.53 23.31
C VAL A 218 1.78 -9.12 22.33
N SER A 219 0.73 -9.73 22.86
CA SER A 219 -0.35 -10.31 22.04
C SER A 219 -1.09 -9.25 21.25
N ALA A 220 -1.45 -9.59 20.02
CA ALA A 220 -2.33 -8.78 19.20
C ALA A 220 -3.66 -8.53 19.92
N PRO A 221 -4.27 -7.35 19.76
CA PRO A 221 -5.61 -7.10 20.28
C PRO A 221 -6.61 -8.05 19.60
N GLY A 222 -7.69 -8.34 20.32
CA GLY A 222 -8.78 -9.22 19.89
C GLY A 222 -9.44 -8.77 18.58
N PRO A 223 -10.34 -9.59 18.02
CA PRO A 223 -10.89 -9.37 16.69
C PRO A 223 -11.53 -7.99 16.55
N PHE A 224 -11.29 -7.34 15.41
CA PHE A 224 -11.82 -6.02 15.11
C PHE A 224 -13.12 -6.13 14.31
N LEU A 225 -14.14 -5.35 14.66
CA LEU A 225 -15.35 -5.25 13.86
C LEU A 225 -15.01 -4.69 12.47
N SER A 226 -15.44 -5.39 11.42
CA SER A 226 -15.29 -4.97 10.03
C SER A 226 -16.40 -5.60 9.19
N ALA A 227 -17.34 -4.78 8.73
CA ALA A 227 -18.38 -5.24 7.80
C ALA A 227 -17.73 -5.92 6.56
N PRO A 228 -18.32 -7.01 6.04
CA PRO A 228 -17.85 -7.63 4.81
C PRO A 228 -17.88 -6.63 3.65
N ARG A 229 -16.94 -6.72 2.71
CA ARG A 229 -17.01 -5.92 1.49
C ARG A 229 -18.22 -6.37 0.66
N SER A 230 -19.12 -5.45 0.32
CA SER A 230 -20.08 -5.65 -0.75
C SER A 230 -19.33 -5.49 -2.09
N PHE A 231 -19.29 -6.56 -2.88
CA PHE A 231 -18.88 -6.45 -4.28
C PHE A 231 -20.16 -6.21 -5.08
N SER A 232 -20.30 -5.00 -5.63
CA SER A 232 -21.23 -4.78 -6.72
C SER A 232 -20.68 -5.55 -7.91
N ASN A 233 -21.34 -6.64 -8.33
CA ASN A 233 -21.06 -7.25 -9.63
C ASN A 233 -21.40 -6.20 -10.70
N GLN A 234 -20.37 -5.60 -11.30
CA GLN A 234 -20.45 -4.85 -12.54
C GLN A 234 -19.45 -5.46 -13.52
#